data_AF-A0A1F5A420-F1
#
_entry.id   AF-A0A1F5A420-F1
#
_cell.length_a   1.000
_cell.length_b   1.000
_cell.length_c   1.000
_cell.angle_alpha   90.00
_cell.angle_beta   90.00
_cell.angle_gamma   90.00
#
_symmetry.space_group_name_H-M   'P 1'
#
loop_
_entity.id
_entity.type
_entity.pdbx_description
1 polymer ?
#
loop_
_entity_poly.entity_id
_entity_poly.type
_entity_poly.pdbx_seq_one_letter_code
_entity_poly.pdbx_strand_id
1 'polypeptide(L)'
;MKVTEFIENLKEFQTKLIEHKNLYLYGNSFPKYVGGMYPVHNLKELEKQSIWLNRWWGENQSILNKFRDSTTVQSPSTGNEWDYTNSALGLHDIAPNKSQSLKKMIAEIERIIGRLTSINLDIELNDDLNIYK
;
A
#
# COMPACT_ATOMS: atom_id res chain seq x y z
N MET A 1 -0.79 18.49 10.96
CA MET A 1 -1.43 18.28 9.64
C MET A 1 -2.91 18.11 9.88
N LYS A 2 -3.77 18.81 9.14
CA LYS A 2 -5.22 18.65 9.26
C LYS A 2 -5.68 17.31 8.70
N VAL A 3 -6.82 16.79 9.19
CA VAL A 3 -7.44 15.58 8.63
C VAL A 3 -7.69 15.72 7.13
N THR A 4 -8.14 16.89 6.66
CA THR A 4 -8.30 17.20 5.23
C THR A 4 -7.02 17.02 4.42
N GLU A 5 -5.93 17.64 4.86
CA GLU A 5 -4.61 17.56 4.22
C GLU A 5 -4.12 16.10 4.18
N PHE A 6 -4.35 15.34 5.24
CA PHE A 6 -3.97 13.93 5.26
C PHE A 6 -4.81 13.07 4.32
N ILE A 7 -6.11 13.34 4.21
CA ILE A 7 -6.98 12.66 3.22
C ILE A 7 -6.48 12.95 1.80
N GLU A 8 -6.08 14.18 1.50
CA GLU A 8 -5.51 14.54 0.19
C GLU A 8 -4.20 13.80 -0.08
N ASN A 9 -3.30 13.76 0.90
CA ASN A 9 -2.05 12.99 0.81
C ASN A 9 -2.30 11.48 0.63
N LEU A 10 -3.30 10.92 1.30
CA LEU A 10 -3.72 9.53 1.14
C LEU A 10 -4.26 9.24 -0.27
N LYS A 11 -4.99 10.18 -0.87
CA LYS A 11 -5.48 10.06 -2.26
C LYS A 11 -4.34 10.09 -3.27
N GLU A 12 -3.33 10.93 -3.05
CA GLU A 12 -2.10 10.93 -3.87
C GLU A 12 -1.38 9.58 -3.74
N PHE A 13 -1.20 9.10 -2.50
CA PHE A 13 -0.60 7.80 -2.24
C PHE A 13 -1.37 6.66 -2.92
N GLN A 14 -2.71 6.64 -2.81
CA GLN A 14 -3.56 5.66 -3.47
C GLN A 14 -3.38 5.69 -4.99
N THR A 15 -3.33 6.88 -5.58
CA THR A 15 -3.14 7.07 -7.03
C THR A 15 -1.82 6.45 -7.47
N LYS A 16 -0.72 6.78 -6.79
CA LYS A 16 0.61 6.21 -7.09
C LYS A 16 0.70 4.72 -6.84
N LEU A 17 -0.02 4.20 -5.84
CA LEU A 17 -0.12 2.76 -5.58
C LEU A 17 -0.88 2.03 -6.70
N ILE A 18 -1.94 2.64 -7.26
CA ILE A 18 -2.68 2.11 -8.41
C ILE A 18 -1.81 2.15 -9.67
N GLU A 19 -1.08 3.24 -9.91
CA GLU A 19 -0.10 3.35 -11.01
C GLU A 19 0.96 2.25 -10.89
N HIS A 20 1.49 2.04 -9.69
CA HIS A 20 2.47 0.99 -9.40
C HIS A 20 1.91 -0.41 -9.66
N LYS A 21 0.68 -0.68 -9.20
CA LYS A 21 -0.02 -1.93 -9.51
C LYS A 21 -0.18 -2.13 -11.01
N ASN A 22 -0.58 -1.08 -11.73
CA ASN A 22 -0.83 -1.17 -13.16
C ASN A 22 0.47 -1.42 -13.93
N LEU A 23 1.55 -0.71 -13.60
CA LEU A 23 2.86 -0.93 -14.20
C LEU A 23 3.38 -2.34 -13.90
N TYR A 24 3.24 -2.81 -12.65
CA TYR A 24 3.68 -4.14 -12.25
C TYR A 24 2.91 -5.25 -12.97
N LEU A 25 1.57 -5.19 -12.98
CA LEU A 25 0.71 -6.26 -13.51
C LEU A 25 0.54 -6.24 -15.03
N TYR A 26 0.46 -5.05 -15.64
CA TYR A 26 0.13 -4.87 -17.06
C TYR A 26 1.29 -4.34 -17.89
N GLY A 27 2.38 -3.88 -17.26
CA GLY A 27 3.58 -3.40 -17.94
C GLY A 27 4.59 -4.49 -18.31
N ASN A 28 4.21 -5.78 -18.20
CA ASN A 28 5.12 -6.94 -18.34
C ASN A 28 6.35 -6.83 -17.42
N SER A 29 6.13 -6.42 -16.17
CA SER A 29 7.18 -6.03 -15.25
C SER A 29 7.34 -7.00 -14.08
N PHE A 30 7.13 -8.31 -14.31
CA PHE A 30 7.20 -9.34 -13.27
C PHE A 30 8.66 -9.81 -13.03
N PRO A 31 9.33 -9.40 -11.94
CA PRO A 31 10.72 -9.78 -11.67
C PRO A 31 10.86 -11.25 -11.26
N LYS A 32 9.78 -11.86 -10.74
CA LYS A 32 9.73 -13.27 -10.35
C LYS A 32 8.36 -13.86 -10.71
N TYR A 33 8.35 -14.81 -11.64
CA TYR A 33 7.18 -15.60 -12.02
C TYR A 33 7.41 -17.07 -11.67
N VAL A 34 6.34 -17.81 -11.33
CA VAL A 34 6.38 -19.21 -10.85
C VAL A 34 6.76 -20.22 -11.97
N GLY A 35 7.29 -19.75 -13.10
CA GLY A 35 7.63 -20.58 -14.28
C GLY A 35 8.88 -20.18 -15.06
N GLY A 36 9.71 -19.26 -14.56
CA GLY A 36 10.96 -18.83 -15.21
C GLY A 36 11.19 -17.31 -15.23
N MET A 37 12.32 -16.88 -15.80
CA MET A 37 12.65 -15.46 -15.99
C MET A 37 11.81 -14.88 -17.14
N TYR A 38 10.90 -13.96 -16.83
CA TYR A 38 10.24 -13.12 -17.83
C TYR A 38 11.11 -11.88 -18.10
N PRO A 39 11.16 -11.33 -19.32
CA PRO A 39 11.84 -10.05 -19.54
C PRO A 39 11.13 -8.97 -18.71
N VAL A 40 11.85 -8.43 -17.71
CA VAL A 40 11.33 -7.42 -16.80
C VAL A 40 11.46 -6.07 -17.48
N HIS A 41 10.37 -5.56 -18.03
CA HIS A 41 10.34 -4.19 -18.51
C HIS A 41 10.10 -3.24 -17.33
N ASN A 42 10.51 -1.98 -17.47
CA ASN A 42 10.20 -0.89 -16.52
C ASN A 42 10.76 -1.02 -15.10
N LEU A 43 11.77 -1.87 -14.86
CA LEU A 43 12.33 -2.09 -13.51
C LEU A 43 12.75 -0.78 -12.83
N LYS A 44 13.44 0.12 -13.55
CA LYS A 44 13.86 1.43 -13.01
C LYS A 44 12.69 2.29 -12.55
N GLU A 45 11.58 2.27 -13.29
CA GLU A 45 10.39 3.04 -12.91
C GLU A 45 9.67 2.39 -11.74
N LEU A 46 9.57 1.05 -11.71
CA LEU A 46 9.07 0.32 -10.55
C LEU A 46 9.89 0.57 -9.28
N GLU A 47 11.22 0.63 -9.40
CA GLU A 47 12.13 0.97 -8.29
C GLU A 47 11.86 2.38 -7.78
N LYS A 48 11.75 3.35 -8.69
CA LYS A 48 11.42 4.74 -8.34
C LYS A 48 10.08 4.86 -7.63
N GLN A 49 9.04 4.19 -8.14
CA GLN A 49 7.72 4.14 -7.53
C GLN A 49 7.76 3.46 -6.16
N SER A 50 8.44 2.32 -6.06
CA SER A 50 8.64 1.60 -4.80
C SER A 50 9.33 2.47 -3.75
N ILE A 51 10.41 3.18 -4.10
CA ILE A 51 11.12 4.08 -3.19
C ILE A 51 10.19 5.18 -2.67
N TRP A 52 9.44 5.82 -3.56
CA TRP A 52 8.49 6.87 -3.17
C TRP A 52 7.41 6.32 -2.22
N LEU A 53 6.82 5.17 -2.55
CA LEU A 53 5.75 4.57 -1.75
C LEU A 53 6.25 4.14 -0.38
N ASN A 54 7.42 3.51 -0.31
CA ASN A 54 8.04 3.11 0.97
C ASN A 54 8.37 4.32 1.84
N ARG A 55 8.92 5.38 1.24
CA ARG A 55 9.24 6.62 1.97
C ARG A 55 7.98 7.27 2.54
N TRP A 56 6.98 7.50 1.71
CA TRP A 56 5.72 8.09 2.15
C TRP A 56 5.06 7.25 3.24
N TRP A 57 5.05 5.92 3.07
CA TRP A 57 4.50 5.00 4.06
C TRP A 57 5.23 5.09 5.41
N GLY A 58 6.57 5.11 5.39
CA GLY A 58 7.39 5.24 6.59
C GLY A 58 7.15 6.55 7.34
N GLU A 59 7.04 7.66 6.61
CA GLU A 59 6.76 8.99 7.17
C GLU A 59 5.37 9.08 7.82
N ASN A 60 4.41 8.27 7.38
CA ASN A 60 3.02 8.29 7.85
C ASN A 60 2.63 7.07 8.71
N GLN A 61 3.58 6.20 9.03
CA GLN A 61 3.31 4.88 9.62
C GLN A 61 2.60 4.97 10.98
N SER A 62 3.00 5.91 11.84
CA SER A 62 2.41 6.07 13.18
C SER A 62 0.91 6.37 13.10
N ILE A 63 0.52 7.28 12.20
CA ILE A 63 -0.88 7.66 11.98
C ILE A 63 -1.64 6.50 11.35
N LEU A 64 -1.09 5.88 10.30
CA LEU A 64 -1.74 4.77 9.59
C LEU A 64 -2.04 3.59 10.52
N ASN A 65 -1.10 3.23 11.40
CA ASN A 65 -1.26 2.12 12.33
C ASN A 65 -2.45 2.29 13.28
N LYS A 66 -2.92 3.52 13.54
CA LYS A 66 -4.15 3.77 14.33
C LYS A 66 -5.42 3.24 13.65
N PHE A 67 -5.39 3.07 12.34
CA PHE A 67 -6.54 2.65 11.54
C PHE A 67 -6.42 1.23 10.98
N ARG A 68 -5.31 0.54 11.23
CA ARG A 68 -5.02 -0.78 10.66
C ARG A 68 -5.31 -1.89 11.67
N ASP A 69 -5.97 -2.93 11.20
CA ASP A 69 -6.34 -4.08 12.03
C ASP A 69 -5.28 -5.21 11.99
N SER A 70 -4.59 -5.39 10.85
CA SER A 70 -3.55 -6.42 10.66
C SER A 70 -2.70 -6.13 9.42
N THR A 71 -1.41 -6.47 9.45
CA THR A 71 -0.49 -6.35 8.30
C THR A 71 -0.27 -7.67 7.55
N THR A 72 -0.83 -8.77 8.04
CA THR A 72 -0.59 -10.11 7.52
C THR A 72 -1.69 -10.52 6.54
N VAL A 73 -1.32 -11.28 5.52
CA VAL A 73 -2.22 -12.03 4.63
C VAL A 73 -1.79 -13.47 4.59
N GLN A 74 -2.78 -14.34 4.48
CA GLN A 74 -2.57 -15.76 4.29
C GLN A 74 -3.03 -16.18 2.90
N SER A 75 -2.24 -17.02 2.25
CA SER A 75 -2.62 -17.70 1.02
C SER A 75 -3.67 -18.76 1.35
N PRO A 76 -4.87 -18.71 0.76
CA PRO A 76 -5.90 -19.71 1.02
C PRO A 76 -5.52 -21.10 0.48
N SER A 77 -4.61 -21.18 -0.50
CA SER A 77 -4.23 -22.44 -1.14
C SER A 77 -3.03 -23.12 -0.49
N THR A 78 -2.13 -22.35 0.13
CA THR A 78 -0.88 -22.89 0.71
C THR A 78 -0.76 -22.66 2.21
N GLY A 79 -1.61 -21.83 2.81
CA GLY A 79 -1.49 -21.42 4.21
C GLY A 79 -0.33 -20.48 4.51
N ASN A 80 0.51 -20.15 3.51
CA ASN A 80 1.65 -19.26 3.68
C ASN A 80 1.19 -17.87 4.10
N GLU A 81 1.90 -17.28 5.06
CA GLU A 81 1.66 -15.94 5.54
C GLU A 81 2.76 -14.99 5.10
N TRP A 82 2.39 -13.75 4.80
CA TRP A 82 3.34 -12.66 4.53
C TRP A 82 2.76 -11.31 4.92
N ASP A 83 3.65 -10.34 5.09
CA ASP A 83 3.27 -8.95 5.29
C ASP A 83 2.88 -8.32 3.93
N TYR A 84 1.61 -7.92 3.77
CA TYR A 84 1.18 -7.33 2.49
C TYR A 84 1.73 -5.92 2.28
N THR A 85 2.13 -5.19 3.31
CA THR A 85 2.75 -3.87 3.12
C THR A 85 4.11 -4.05 2.47
N ASN A 86 4.96 -4.90 3.03
CA ASN A 86 6.29 -5.18 2.47
C ASN A 86 6.20 -5.75 1.05
N SER A 87 5.22 -6.62 0.81
CA SER A 87 4.99 -7.23 -0.51
C SER A 87 4.42 -6.24 -1.54
N ALA A 88 3.45 -5.38 -1.15
CA ALA A 88 2.86 -4.39 -2.03
C ALA A 88 3.87 -3.30 -2.42
N LEU A 89 4.62 -2.80 -1.43
CA LEU A 89 5.55 -1.70 -1.61
C LEU A 89 6.92 -2.13 -2.15
N GLY A 90 7.36 -3.36 -1.88
CA GLY A 90 8.63 -3.90 -2.34
C GLY A 90 8.56 -4.56 -3.72
N LEU A 91 9.72 -4.98 -4.25
CA LEU A 91 9.82 -5.64 -5.57
C LEU A 91 10.28 -7.10 -5.51
N HIS A 92 10.55 -7.62 -4.31
CA HIS A 92 11.25 -8.90 -4.12
C HIS A 92 10.33 -10.12 -4.04
N ASP A 93 9.02 -9.88 -3.90
CA ASP A 93 8.02 -10.93 -3.76
C ASP A 93 7.59 -11.51 -5.11
N ILE A 94 7.00 -12.70 -5.08
CA ILE A 94 6.45 -13.35 -6.27
C ILE A 94 5.17 -12.66 -6.74
N ALA A 95 4.90 -12.74 -8.05
CA ALA A 95 3.75 -12.07 -8.66
C ALA A 95 2.38 -12.35 -7.99
N PRO A 96 2.04 -13.59 -7.58
CA PRO A 96 0.79 -13.85 -6.89
C PRO A 96 0.66 -13.10 -5.57
N ASN A 97 1.69 -13.16 -4.71
CA ASN A 97 1.70 -12.49 -3.42
C ASN A 97 1.60 -10.98 -3.60
N LYS A 98 2.44 -10.40 -4.47
CA LYS A 98 2.42 -8.96 -4.73
C LYS A 98 1.08 -8.48 -5.28
N SER A 99 0.45 -9.24 -6.17
CA SER A 99 -0.88 -8.92 -6.71
C SER A 99 -1.95 -8.89 -5.60
N GLN A 100 -1.98 -9.90 -4.73
CA GLN A 100 -2.89 -9.94 -3.58
C GLN A 100 -2.61 -8.82 -2.60
N SER A 101 -1.33 -8.54 -2.32
CA SER A 101 -0.89 -7.48 -1.42
C SER A 101 -1.30 -6.09 -1.91
N LEU A 102 -1.10 -5.80 -3.20
CA LEU A 102 -1.51 -4.53 -3.80
C LEU A 102 -3.03 -4.33 -3.72
N LYS A 103 -3.81 -5.38 -4.01
CA LYS A 103 -5.28 -5.32 -3.88
C LYS A 103 -5.71 -5.03 -2.44
N LYS A 104 -5.12 -5.73 -1.46
CA LYS A 104 -5.44 -5.52 -0.05
C LYS A 104 -5.06 -4.12 0.42
N MET A 105 -3.87 -3.64 0.06
CA MET A 105 -3.39 -2.33 0.46
C MET A 105 -4.25 -1.20 -0.12
N ILE A 106 -4.64 -1.28 -1.39
CA ILE A 106 -5.55 -0.28 -2.00
C ILE A 106 -6.90 -0.25 -1.25
N ALA A 107 -7.50 -1.42 -1.01
CA ALA A 107 -8.77 -1.50 -0.29
C ALA A 107 -8.67 -0.99 1.17
N GLU A 108 -7.52 -1.18 1.81
CA GLU A 108 -7.26 -0.63 3.14
C GLU A 108 -7.16 0.90 3.12
N ILE A 109 -6.42 1.47 2.18
CA ILE A 109 -6.33 2.92 2.02
C ILE A 109 -7.71 3.53 1.75
N GLU A 110 -8.54 2.90 0.93
CA GLU A 110 -9.93 3.32 0.69
C GLU A 110 -10.75 3.34 1.99
N ARG A 111 -10.64 2.30 2.83
CA ARG A 111 -11.31 2.25 4.13
C ARG A 111 -10.80 3.32 5.09
N ILE A 112 -9.49 3.57 5.13
CA ILE A 112 -8.89 4.61 5.97
C ILE A 112 -9.41 5.98 5.55
N ILE A 113 -9.44 6.29 4.26
CA ILE A 113 -10.01 7.53 3.72
C ILE A 113 -11.49 7.65 4.12
N GLY A 114 -12.28 6.58 3.99
CA GLY A 114 -13.68 6.57 4.39
C GLY A 114 -13.86 6.85 5.89
N ARG A 115 -13.07 6.21 6.76
CA ARG A 115 -13.06 6.47 8.20
C ARG A 115 -12.70 7.92 8.51
N LEU A 116 -11.64 8.46 7.90
CA LEU A 116 -11.21 9.84 8.10
C LEU A 116 -12.26 10.86 7.64
N THR A 117 -12.96 10.59 6.55
CA THR A 117 -14.02 11.46 6.02
C THR A 117 -15.23 11.53 6.96
N SER A 118 -15.43 10.52 7.82
CA SER A 118 -16.47 10.52 8.85
C SER A 118 -16.09 11.30 10.12
N ILE A 119 -14.84 11.74 10.24
CA ILE A 119 -14.32 12.54 11.36
C ILE A 119 -14.46 14.03 11.01
N ASN A 120 -14.52 14.90 12.02
CA ASN A 120 -14.43 16.35 11.80
C ASN A 120 -13.11 16.69 11.09
N LEU A 121 -13.26 17.20 9.86
CA LEU A 121 -12.20 17.48 8.89
C LEU A 121 -11.20 18.55 9.35
N ASP A 122 -11.59 19.42 10.29
CA ASP A 122 -10.74 20.48 10.84
C ASP A 122 -9.86 20.03 12.01
N ILE A 123 -10.00 18.78 12.46
CA ILE A 123 -9.15 18.22 13.52
C ILE A 123 -7.70 18.12 13.03
N GLU A 124 -6.75 18.51 13.90
CA GLU A 124 -5.33 18.25 13.66
C GLU A 124 -4.99 16.81 14.01
N LEU A 125 -4.37 16.09 13.06
CA LEU A 125 -3.79 14.77 13.32
C LEU A 125 -2.52 14.94 14.16
N ASN A 126 -2.57 14.37 15.37
CA ASN A 126 -1.44 14.23 16.27
C ASN A 126 -1.33 12.79 16.80
N ASP A 127 -0.21 12.46 17.43
CA ASP A 127 0.02 11.13 18.00
C ASP A 127 -0.94 10.79 19.15
N ASP A 128 -1.58 11.79 19.76
CA ASP A 128 -2.54 11.64 20.85
C ASP A 128 -4.00 11.45 20.39
N LEU A 129 -4.26 11.46 19.08
CA LEU A 129 -5.63 11.36 18.57
C LEU A 129 -6.21 9.98 18.88
N ASN A 130 -7.13 9.97 19.84
CA ASN A 130 -7.90 8.81 20.24
C ASN A 130 -9.19 8.77 19.41
N ILE A 131 -9.17 7.96 18.37
CA ILE A 131 -10.24 7.89 17.34
C ILE A 131 -11.38 6.96 17.79
N TYR A 132 -11.24 6.37 18.97
CA TYR A 132 -12.28 5.58 19.61
C TYR A 132 -13.01 6.43 20.66
N LYS A 133 -14.19 6.91 20.27
CA LYS A 133 -15.31 7.15 21.18
C LYS A 133 -16.44 6.22 20.79
#